data_AF-A0A8T5VZS7-F1
#
_entry.id   AF-A0A8T5VZS7-F1
#
_cell.length_a   1.000
_cell.length_b   1.000
_cell.length_c   1.000
_cell.angle_alpha   90.00
_cell.angle_beta   90.00
_cell.angle_gamma   90.00
#
_symmetry.space_group_name_H-M   'P 1'
#
loop_
_entity.id
_entity.type
_entity.pdbx_description
1 polymer ?
#
loop_
_entity_poly.entity_id
_entity_poly.type
_entity_poly.pdbx_seq_one_letter_code
_entity_poly.pdbx_strand_id
1 'polypeptide(L)'
;KTEEVLESVLALPVNIIELTVRSINCLNRAKIKIIEDLVKQTEDKLLGFRNFGKKSLNEIKKKITELGKQKGVELSLGMAIPEKSKEKEKK
;
A
#
# COMPACT_ATOMS: atom_id res chain seq x y z
N LYS A 1 -20.49 -3.81 -7.04
CA LYS A 1 -20.08 -4.83 -6.06
C LYS A 1 -18.56 -4.98 -5.95
N THR A 2 -17.81 -5.40 -6.97
CA THR A 2 -16.34 -5.57 -6.86
C THR A 2 -15.62 -4.23 -6.63
N GLU A 3 -16.09 -3.16 -7.26
CA GLU A 3 -15.54 -1.80 -7.14
C GLU A 3 -15.72 -1.22 -5.71
N GLU A 4 -16.89 -1.41 -5.10
CA GLU A 4 -17.17 -0.94 -3.73
C GLU A 4 -16.29 -1.66 -2.68
N VAL A 5 -16.03 -2.96 -2.91
CA VAL A 5 -15.12 -3.74 -2.04
C VAL A 5 -13.69 -3.24 -2.20
N LEU A 6 -13.26 -2.95 -3.43
CA LEU A 6 -11.93 -2.42 -3.70
C LEU A 6 -11.72 -1.09 -2.96
N GLU A 7 -12.63 -0.12 -3.11
CA GLU A 7 -12.57 1.17 -2.39
C GLU A 7 -12.52 0.97 -0.87
N SER A 8 -13.36 0.08 -0.35
CA SER A 8 -13.39 -0.24 1.08
C SER A 8 -12.07 -0.81 1.58
N VAL A 9 -11.37 -1.62 0.77
CA VAL A 9 -10.06 -2.19 1.13
C VAL A 9 -8.94 -1.17 1.03
N LEU A 10 -8.99 -0.28 0.04
CA LEU A 10 -8.00 0.79 -0.13
C LEU A 10 -8.01 1.76 1.05
N ALA A 11 -9.19 2.07 1.59
CA ALA A 11 -9.36 2.92 2.77
C ALA A 11 -8.86 2.28 4.09
N LEU A 12 -8.51 0.99 4.10
CA LEU A 12 -8.01 0.32 5.31
C LEU A 12 -6.59 0.77 5.66
N PRO A 13 -6.22 0.80 6.95
CA PRO A 13 -4.87 1.14 7.38
C PRO A 13 -3.89 -0.01 7.10
N VAL A 14 -2.64 0.30 6.74
CA VAL A 14 -1.60 -0.72 6.47
C VAL A 14 -1.28 -1.60 7.68
N ASN A 15 -1.67 -1.18 8.88
CA ASN A 15 -1.50 -1.94 10.12
C ASN A 15 -2.33 -3.25 10.13
N ILE A 16 -3.41 -3.34 9.36
CA ILE A 16 -4.27 -4.55 9.34
C ILE A 16 -3.60 -5.74 8.66
N ILE A 17 -2.56 -5.52 7.85
CA ILE A 17 -1.93 -6.57 7.05
C ILE A 17 -0.78 -7.27 7.81
N GLU A 18 -0.69 -7.05 9.13
CA GLU A 18 0.32 -7.62 10.04
C GLU A 18 1.73 -7.59 9.45
N LEU A 19 2.15 -6.40 9.04
CA LEU A 19 3.50 -6.17 8.54
C LEU A 19 4.52 -6.20 9.68
N THR A 20 5.77 -6.52 9.34
CA THR A 20 6.87 -6.43 10.30
C THR A 20 7.04 -5.00 10.80
N VAL A 21 7.49 -4.83 12.04
CA VAL A 21 7.78 -3.49 12.64
C VAL A 21 8.72 -2.67 11.73
N ARG A 22 9.65 -3.32 11.03
CA ARG A 22 10.52 -2.69 10.03
C ARG A 22 9.74 -2.10 8.87
N SER A 23 8.85 -2.89 8.26
CA SER A 23 8.01 -2.46 7.14
C SER A 23 7.07 -1.33 7.57
N ILE A 24 6.40 -1.45 8.72
CA ILE A 24 5.53 -0.40 9.30
C ILE A 24 6.30 0.90 9.52
N ASN A 25 7.49 0.83 10.12
CA ASN A 25 8.31 2.02 10.37
C ASN A 25 8.79 2.69 9.08
N CYS A 26 9.05 1.93 8.01
CA CYS A 26 9.40 2.49 6.71
C CYS A 26 8.19 3.17 6.06
N LEU A 27 7.02 2.53 6.10
CA LEU A 27 5.78 3.09 5.57
C LEU A 27 5.37 4.38 6.31
N ASN A 28 5.45 4.39 7.64
CA ASN A 28 5.20 5.59 8.45
C ASN A 28 6.14 6.76 8.10
N ARG A 29 7.43 6.48 7.87
CA ARG A 29 8.39 7.50 7.41
C ARG A 29 8.06 8.02 6.01
N ALA A 30 7.55 7.16 5.14
CA ALA A 30 7.05 7.51 3.82
C ALA A 30 5.66 8.19 3.85
N LYS A 31 5.08 8.43 5.04
CA LYS A 31 3.71 8.94 5.26
C LYS A 31 2.61 8.04 4.68
N ILE A 32 2.91 6.76 4.45
CA ILE A 32 1.96 5.76 3.98
C ILE A 32 1.26 5.15 5.20
N LYS A 33 -0.03 5.48 5.37
CA LYS A 33 -0.84 5.01 6.51
C LYS A 33 -1.94 4.05 6.08
N ILE A 34 -2.43 4.18 4.85
CA ILE A 34 -3.51 3.38 4.28
C ILE A 34 -3.02 2.56 3.09
N ILE A 35 -3.78 1.51 2.76
CA ILE A 35 -3.45 0.60 1.66
C ILE A 35 -3.47 1.34 0.33
N GLU A 36 -4.38 2.30 0.17
CA GLU A 36 -4.44 3.18 -1.00
C GLU A 36 -3.09 3.84 -1.31
N ASP A 37 -2.49 4.49 -0.31
CA ASP A 37 -1.19 5.15 -0.47
C ASP A 37 -0.08 4.14 -0.78
N LEU A 38 -0.19 2.93 -0.25
CA LEU A 38 0.79 1.86 -0.45
C LEU A 38 0.73 1.32 -1.87
N VAL A 39 -0.46 1.00 -2.39
CA VAL A 39 -0.64 0.46 -3.75
C VAL A 39 -0.37 1.51 -4.82
N LYS A 40 -0.53 2.80 -4.51
CA LYS A 40 -0.12 3.92 -5.39
C LYS A 40 1.40 4.04 -5.53
N GLN A 41 2.19 3.56 -4.57
CA GLN A 41 3.64 3.56 -4.72
C GLN A 41 4.12 2.45 -5.66
N THR A 42 5.11 2.79 -6.47
CA THR A 42 5.82 1.82 -7.31
C THR A 42 6.89 1.09 -6.51
N GLU A 43 7.22 -0.12 -6.96
CA GLU A 43 8.29 -0.94 -6.38
C GLU A 43 9.63 -0.17 -6.35
N ASP A 44 9.92 0.59 -7.41
CA ASP A 44 11.14 1.39 -7.55
C ASP A 44 11.25 2.48 -6.47
N LYS A 45 10.13 3.20 -6.23
CA LYS A 45 10.05 4.23 -5.20
C LYS A 45 10.15 3.64 -3.79
N LEU A 46 9.59 2.45 -3.59
CA LEU A 46 9.71 1.72 -2.33
C LEU A 46 11.15 1.27 -2.07
N LEU A 47 11.86 0.75 -3.08
CA LEU A 47 13.28 0.39 -2.99
C LEU A 47 14.20 1.58 -2.74
N GLY A 48 13.79 2.79 -3.15
CA GLY A 48 14.51 4.04 -2.87
C GLY A 48 14.45 4.50 -1.41
N PHE A 49 13.54 3.96 -0.57
CA PHE A 49 13.45 4.36 0.83
C PHE A 49 14.62 3.83 1.66
N ARG A 50 15.24 4.73 2.45
CA ARG A 50 16.31 4.37 3.39
C ARG A 50 15.80 3.33 4.39
N ASN A 51 16.44 2.16 4.42
CA ASN A 51 16.09 0.95 5.19
C ASN A 51 14.97 0.07 4.61
N PHE A 52 14.55 0.32 3.37
CA PHE A 52 13.68 -0.57 2.63
C PHE A 52 14.52 -1.54 1.81
N GLY A 53 14.26 -2.83 1.94
CA GLY A 53 15.03 -3.88 1.27
C GLY A 53 14.14 -4.80 0.44
N LYS A 54 14.77 -5.63 -0.40
CA LYS A 54 14.09 -6.66 -1.20
C LYS A 54 13.19 -7.57 -0.35
N LYS A 55 13.60 -7.84 0.90
CA LYS A 55 12.81 -8.63 1.86
C LYS A 55 11.50 -7.93 2.26
N SER A 56 11.57 -6.66 2.68
CA SER A 56 10.38 -5.86 3.03
C SER A 56 9.46 -5.65 1.82
N LEU A 57 10.02 -5.42 0.64
CA LEU A 57 9.25 -5.31 -0.61
C LEU A 57 8.45 -6.60 -0.88
N ASN A 58 9.10 -7.75 -0.80
CA ASN A 58 8.45 -9.03 -1.05
C ASN A 58 7.41 -9.38 0.02
N GLU A 59 7.68 -9.06 1.30
CA GLU A 59 6.70 -9.17 2.38
C GLU A 59 5.45 -8.33 2.08
N ILE A 60 5.64 -7.05 1.75
CA ILE A 60 4.54 -6.13 1.44
C ILE A 60 3.74 -6.62 0.24
N LYS A 61 4.40 -7.01 -0.86
CA LYS A 61 3.74 -7.51 -2.07
C LYS A 61 2.89 -8.74 -1.77
N LYS A 62 3.44 -9.72 -1.04
CA LYS A 62 2.69 -10.92 -0.62
C LYS A 62 1.48 -10.56 0.24
N LYS A 63 1.67 -9.71 1.23
CA LYS A 63 0.62 -9.30 2.18
C LYS A 63 -0.52 -8.53 1.50
N ILE A 64 -0.21 -7.62 0.58
CA ILE A 64 -1.22 -6.90 -0.23
C ILE A 64 -2.01 -7.88 -1.10
N THR A 65 -1.34 -8.78 -1.81
CA THR A 65 -2.01 -9.77 -2.66
C THR A 65 -2.86 -10.75 -1.84
N GLU A 66 -2.38 -11.19 -0.68
CA GLU A 66 -3.12 -12.05 0.25
C GLU A 66 -4.39 -11.36 0.77
N LEU A 67 -4.28 -10.10 1.17
CA LEU A 67 -5.44 -9.31 1.60
C LEU A 67 -6.45 -9.12 0.47
N GLY A 68 -5.97 -8.81 -0.73
CA GLY A 68 -6.83 -8.70 -1.90
C GLY A 68 -7.62 -10.00 -2.11
N LYS A 69 -6.92 -11.14 -2.15
CA LYS A 69 -7.56 -12.46 -2.30
C LYS A 69 -8.59 -12.74 -1.21
N GLN A 70 -8.31 -12.41 0.05
CA GLN A 70 -9.25 -12.55 1.15
C GLN A 70 -10.52 -11.71 0.97
N LYS A 71 -10.39 -10.54 0.35
CA LYS A 71 -11.49 -9.61 0.09
C LYS A 71 -12.17 -9.86 -1.26
N GLY A 72 -11.64 -10.75 -2.09
CA GLY A 72 -12.15 -11.04 -3.43
C GLY A 72 -11.78 -9.98 -4.48
N VAL A 73 -10.68 -9.26 -4.27
CA VAL A 73 -10.14 -8.25 -5.21
C VAL A 73 -8.66 -8.52 -5.49
N GLU A 74 -8.16 -8.12 -6.66
CA GLU A 74 -6.74 -8.26 -6.96
C GLU A 74 -6.01 -6.93 -6.65
N LEU A 75 -5.09 -6.97 -5.69
CA LEU A 75 -4.27 -5.81 -5.30
C LEU A 75 -2.81 -6.04 -5.66
N SER A 76 -2.20 -5.01 -6.23
CA SER A 76 -0.78 -4.99 -6.62
C SER A 76 -0.15 -3.63 -6.33
N LEU A 77 1.19 -3.60 -6.28
CA LEU A 77 1.96 -2.35 -6.15
C LEU A 77 2.00 -1.65 -7.51
N GLY A 78 1.91 -0.32 -7.52
CA GLY A 78 1.87 0.48 -8.74
C GLY A 78 0.50 0.52 -9.42
N MET A 79 -0.59 0.26 -8.68
CA MET A 79 -1.93 0.48 -9.22
C MET A 79 -2.14 1.97 -9.46
N ALA A 80 -2.43 2.33 -10.70
CA ALA A 80 -2.83 3.68 -11.07
C ALA A 80 -4.30 3.87 -10.66
N ILE A 81 -4.51 4.23 -9.39
CA ILE A 81 -5.84 4.63 -8.91
C ILE A 81 -6.09 6.04 -9.43
N PRO A 82 -7.12 6.26 -10.26
CA PRO A 82 -7.47 7.60 -10.70
C PRO A 82 -7.85 8.41 -9.46
N GLU A 83 -7.01 9.37 -9.10
CA GLU A 83 -7.29 10.33 -8.04
C GLU A 83 -8.52 11.15 -8.44
N LYS A 84 -9.71 10.73 -8.00
CA LYS A 84 -10.75 11.71 -7.73
C LYS A 84 -10.26 12.48 -6.51
N SER A 85 -9.89 13.74 -6.73
CA SER A 85 -9.48 14.74 -5.73
C SER A 85 -7.97 14.84 -5.48
N LYS A 86 -7.25 15.48 -6.41
CA LYS A 86 -6.07 16.28 -6.05
C LYS A 86 -6.50 17.43 -5.14
N GLU A 87 -6.15 17.37 -3.86
CA GLU A 87 -5.76 18.51 -3.03
C GLU A 87 -5.15 17.91 -1.73
N LYS A 88 -3.89 18.11 -1.34
CA LYS A 88 -2.88 19.13 -1.63
C LYS A 88 -1.49 18.51 -1.56
N GLU A 89 -0.73 18.70 -2.63
CA GLU A 89 0.72 18.78 -2.52
C GLU A 89 1.07 20.13 -1.88
N LYS A 90 1.99 20.09 -0.89
CA LYS A 90 2.77 21.20 -0.30
C LYS A 90 2.02 22.33 0.42
N LYS A 91 2.16 22.33 1.75
CA LYS A 91 2.57 23.53 2.47
C LYS A 91 3.81 23.21 3.29
#